data_AF-J0KC20-F1
#
_entry.id   AF-J0KC20-F1
#
_cell.length_a   1.000
_cell.length_b   1.000
_cell.length_c   1.000
_cell.angle_alpha   90.00
_cell.angle_beta   90.00
_cell.angle_gamma   90.00
#
_symmetry.space_group_name_H-M   'P 1'
#
loop_
_entity.id
_entity.type
_entity.pdbx_description
1 polymer ?
#
loop_
_entity_poly.entity_id
_entity_poly.type
_entity_poly.pdbx_seq_one_letter_code
_entity_poly.pdbx_strand_id
1 'polypeptide(L)'
;MQNPLRTEPPMRGNRAGRRARQRGELLMVRTVAVVAVLLLLLGIPLWMKHERDKRAAPPTAKVSAVAPAARATVAPASAAAPVTPPTASGIGHGLTFAVVADDAKQPAEVARLGCAGEPRATDRPLKNDHPCNHQQGDTSCRVVLPVLCIQPGTAAKPAGSAEASLAGWSGGMLAPTQPVMGAILTSAALASARCEMELGSGWRMADMKDGLDSGSIVGLRTTNTTLGQGTRYWVQIQGQPANCWNSTGS
;
A
#
# COMPACT_ATOMS: atom_id res chain seq x y z
N MET A 1 -2.57 -59.03 78.74
CA MET A 1 -3.79 -59.21 77.92
C MET A 1 -4.54 -57.89 77.88
N GLN A 2 -4.67 -57.26 76.71
CA GLN A 2 -5.78 -56.35 76.35
C GLN A 2 -5.58 -55.91 74.90
N ASN A 3 -6.67 -55.89 74.13
CA ASN A 3 -6.69 -55.67 72.68
C ASN A 3 -7.79 -54.64 72.37
N PRO A 4 -7.47 -53.41 71.90
CA PRO A 4 -8.49 -52.42 71.61
C PRO A 4 -8.86 -52.36 70.12
N LEU A 5 -10.11 -52.74 69.85
CA LEU A 5 -11.03 -52.27 68.81
C LEU A 5 -10.48 -51.82 67.43
N ARG A 6 -10.84 -52.62 66.41
CA ARG A 6 -10.87 -52.23 64.99
C ARG A 6 -12.08 -51.33 64.72
N THR A 7 -11.87 -50.11 64.21
CA THR A 7 -12.92 -49.22 63.71
C THR A 7 -12.84 -49.11 62.18
N GLU A 8 -13.94 -49.42 61.49
CA GLU A 8 -14.05 -49.22 60.04
C GLU A 8 -14.49 -47.78 59.69
N PRO A 9 -13.88 -47.11 58.69
CA PRO A 9 -14.37 -45.84 58.17
C PRO A 9 -15.46 -46.06 57.09
N PRO A 10 -16.47 -45.17 57.00
CA PRO A 10 -17.60 -45.35 56.09
C PRO A 10 -17.28 -45.00 54.63
N MET A 11 -17.91 -45.74 53.71
CA MET A 11 -18.02 -45.45 52.27
C MET A 11 -18.38 -43.98 52.00
N ARG A 12 -17.54 -43.25 51.25
CA ARG A 12 -17.83 -41.87 50.81
C ARG A 12 -17.75 -41.73 49.29
N GLY A 13 -18.91 -41.84 48.65
CA GLY A 13 -19.01 -41.97 47.20
C GLY A 13 -18.69 -40.73 46.34
N ASN A 14 -18.10 -41.00 45.18
CA ASN A 14 -18.49 -40.48 43.87
C ASN A 14 -18.67 -38.95 43.65
N ARG A 15 -17.82 -38.11 44.26
CA ARG A 15 -17.73 -36.66 43.90
C ARG A 15 -16.99 -36.38 42.57
N ALA A 16 -16.17 -37.31 42.08
CA ALA A 16 -15.33 -37.11 40.90
C ALA A 16 -16.15 -36.99 39.59
N GLY A 17 -17.10 -37.90 39.36
CA GLY A 17 -17.85 -37.98 38.10
C GLY A 17 -18.67 -36.73 37.75
N ARG A 18 -19.22 -36.02 38.75
CA ARG A 18 -20.01 -34.79 38.50
C ARG A 18 -19.15 -33.62 37.98
N ARG A 19 -17.90 -33.50 38.44
CA ARG A 19 -16.98 -32.42 38.02
C ARG A 19 -16.44 -32.61 36.60
N ALA A 20 -16.27 -33.86 36.16
CA ALA A 20 -15.87 -34.15 34.78
C ALA A 20 -16.98 -33.74 33.78
N ARG A 21 -18.24 -34.06 34.09
CA ARG A 21 -19.39 -33.79 33.21
C ARG A 21 -19.60 -32.28 32.97
N GLN A 22 -19.50 -31.44 34.00
CA GLN A 22 -19.61 -29.98 33.87
C GLN A 22 -18.47 -29.33 33.07
N ARG A 23 -17.24 -29.88 33.11
CA ARG A 23 -16.12 -29.37 32.29
C ARG A 23 -16.30 -29.67 30.81
N GLY A 24 -16.93 -30.80 30.46
CA GLY A 24 -17.25 -31.15 29.07
C GLY A 24 -18.20 -30.15 28.41
N GLU A 25 -19.32 -29.83 29.06
CA GLU A 25 -20.30 -28.87 28.50
C GLU A 25 -19.72 -27.47 28.31
N LEU A 26 -18.93 -26.96 29.26
CA LEU A 26 -18.36 -25.61 29.14
C LEU A 26 -17.34 -25.48 27.99
N LEU A 27 -16.64 -26.56 27.66
CA LEU A 27 -15.78 -26.64 26.48
C LEU A 27 -16.60 -26.73 25.20
N MET A 28 -17.66 -27.54 25.20
CA MET A 28 -18.53 -27.73 24.03
C MET A 28 -19.26 -26.44 23.64
N VAL A 29 -19.79 -25.69 24.61
CA VAL A 29 -20.42 -24.38 24.39
C VAL A 29 -19.42 -23.37 23.82
N ARG A 30 -18.17 -23.36 24.30
CA ARG A 30 -17.11 -22.49 23.76
C ARG A 30 -16.74 -22.87 22.32
N THR A 31 -16.61 -24.15 21.99
CA THR A 31 -16.33 -24.56 20.61
C THR A 31 -17.48 -24.22 19.65
N VAL A 32 -18.74 -24.41 20.07
CA VAL A 32 -19.90 -24.02 19.25
C VAL A 32 -19.94 -22.51 19.03
N ALA A 33 -19.68 -21.70 20.06
CA ALA A 33 -19.62 -20.24 19.93
C ALA A 33 -18.50 -19.76 18.98
N VAL A 34 -17.30 -20.34 19.08
CA VAL A 34 -16.17 -20.01 18.19
C VAL A 34 -16.47 -20.40 16.74
N VAL A 35 -17.05 -21.58 16.51
CA VAL A 35 -17.45 -22.02 15.17
C VAL A 35 -18.55 -21.12 14.59
N ALA A 36 -19.54 -20.71 15.38
CA ALA A 36 -20.58 -19.78 14.93
C ALA A 36 -20.01 -18.41 14.53
N VAL A 37 -19.06 -17.87 15.30
CA VAL A 37 -18.36 -16.62 14.97
C VAL A 37 -17.53 -16.77 13.69
N LEU A 38 -16.79 -17.87 13.51
CA LEU A 38 -16.03 -18.13 12.28
C LEU A 38 -16.94 -18.26 11.04
N LEU A 39 -18.09 -18.94 11.18
CA LEU A 39 -19.08 -19.05 10.10
C LEU A 39 -19.70 -17.70 9.72
N LEU A 40 -19.90 -16.79 10.69
CA LEU A 40 -20.33 -15.42 10.40
C LEU A 40 -19.23 -14.61 9.72
N LEU A 41 -18.00 -14.65 10.24
CA LEU A 41 -16.85 -13.90 9.69
C LEU A 41 -16.46 -14.34 8.28
N LEU A 42 -16.65 -15.61 7.91
CA LEU A 42 -16.37 -16.13 6.57
C LEU A 42 -17.61 -16.10 5.66
N GLY A 43 -18.80 -16.35 6.20
CA GLY A 43 -20.05 -16.39 5.44
C GLY A 43 -20.53 -15.02 4.98
N ILE A 44 -20.43 -13.98 5.83
CA ILE A 44 -20.92 -12.64 5.49
C ILE A 44 -20.13 -12.02 4.30
N PRO A 45 -18.79 -12.03 4.26
CA PRO A 45 -18.05 -11.48 3.12
C PRO A 45 -18.30 -12.25 1.81
N LEU A 46 -18.42 -13.57 1.86
CA LEU A 46 -18.72 -14.40 0.69
C LEU A 46 -20.13 -14.15 0.16
N TRP A 47 -21.13 -14.01 1.05
CA TRP A 47 -22.49 -13.63 0.66
C TRP A 47 -22.54 -12.21 0.06
N MET A 48 -21.86 -11.24 0.67
CA MET A 48 -21.76 -9.88 0.12
C MET A 48 -21.04 -9.83 -1.23
N LYS A 49 -20.08 -10.72 -1.50
CA LYS A 49 -19.46 -10.85 -2.83
C LYS A 49 -20.47 -11.38 -3.85
N HIS A 50 -21.14 -12.49 -3.54
CA HIS A 50 -22.13 -13.11 -4.41
C HIS A 50 -23.31 -12.18 -4.77
N GLU A 51 -23.78 -11.34 -3.84
CA GLU A 51 -24.82 -10.33 -4.15
C GLU A 51 -24.32 -9.18 -5.03
N ARG A 52 -23.01 -8.85 -5.03
CA ARG A 52 -22.42 -7.91 -6.00
C ARG A 52 -22.36 -8.54 -7.39
N ASP A 53 -21.96 -9.80 -7.47
CA ASP A 53 -21.86 -10.54 -8.74
C ASP A 53 -23.24 -10.68 -9.42
N LYS A 54 -24.31 -10.92 -8.65
CA LYS A 54 -25.70 -10.88 -9.16
C LYS A 54 -26.12 -9.51 -9.68
N ARG A 55 -25.71 -8.42 -9.02
CA ARG A 55 -26.01 -7.04 -9.45
C ARG A 55 -25.19 -6.60 -10.66
N ALA A 56 -24.15 -7.33 -11.04
CA ALA A 56 -23.32 -7.07 -12.21
C ALA A 56 -23.84 -7.72 -13.50
N ALA A 57 -24.95 -8.48 -13.47
CA ALA A 57 -25.59 -8.99 -14.67
C ALA A 57 -26.32 -7.85 -15.43
N PRO A 58 -25.94 -7.54 -16.68
CA PRO A 58 -26.58 -6.45 -17.43
C PRO A 58 -28.02 -6.84 -17.82
N PRO A 59 -29.01 -5.93 -17.73
CA PRO A 59 -30.35 -6.21 -18.21
C PRO A 59 -30.35 -6.36 -19.73
N THR A 60 -30.83 -7.51 -20.21
CA THR A 60 -31.00 -7.80 -21.63
C THR A 60 -31.88 -6.75 -22.31
N ALA A 61 -31.37 -6.12 -23.36
CA ALA A 61 -32.08 -5.09 -24.10
C ALA A 61 -33.42 -5.59 -24.66
N LYS A 62 -34.49 -4.83 -24.40
CA LYS A 62 -35.73 -4.90 -25.18
C LYS A 62 -35.83 -3.65 -26.04
N VAL A 63 -35.35 -3.76 -27.28
CA VAL A 63 -35.58 -2.75 -28.31
C VAL A 63 -37.00 -2.95 -28.85
N SER A 64 -37.95 -2.12 -28.43
CA SER A 64 -39.22 -1.95 -29.13
C SER A 64 -39.07 -0.88 -30.19
N ALA A 65 -39.23 -1.25 -31.45
CA ALA A 65 -39.22 -0.33 -32.59
C ALA A 65 -40.64 0.00 -33.04
N VAL A 66 -40.97 1.30 -33.14
CA VAL A 66 -41.98 1.83 -34.08
C VAL A 66 -41.47 3.20 -34.57
N ALA A 67 -41.53 3.42 -35.88
CA ALA A 67 -41.18 4.67 -36.60
C ALA A 67 -42.44 5.17 -37.36
N PRO A 68 -42.42 6.21 -38.23
CA PRO A 68 -41.36 7.16 -38.65
C PRO A 68 -41.87 8.64 -38.47
N ALA A 69 -41.56 9.72 -39.20
CA ALA A 69 -40.67 10.00 -40.35
C ALA A 69 -40.30 11.50 -40.42
N ALA A 70 -39.05 11.85 -40.79
CA ALA A 70 -38.74 13.05 -41.58
C ALA A 70 -37.30 12.98 -42.14
N ARG A 71 -37.06 13.54 -43.33
CA ARG A 71 -35.77 13.51 -44.05
C ARG A 71 -34.71 14.40 -43.41
N ALA A 72 -33.48 13.90 -43.32
CA ALA A 72 -32.26 14.71 -43.36
C ALA A 72 -31.16 13.96 -44.15
N THR A 73 -30.34 14.73 -44.85
CA THR A 73 -29.32 14.32 -45.83
C THR A 73 -28.28 13.31 -45.34
N VAL A 74 -27.91 12.36 -46.20
CA VAL A 74 -26.76 11.46 -46.00
C VAL A 74 -25.45 12.22 -46.18
N ALA A 75 -24.65 12.30 -45.11
CA ALA A 75 -23.22 12.58 -45.20
C ALA A 75 -22.44 11.25 -45.35
N PRO A 76 -21.30 11.22 -46.06
CA PRO A 76 -20.53 9.98 -46.20
C PRO A 76 -19.97 9.52 -44.86
N ALA A 77 -20.01 8.21 -44.62
CA ALA A 77 -19.45 7.61 -43.42
C ALA A 77 -17.93 7.85 -43.38
N SER A 78 -17.44 8.51 -42.33
CA SER A 78 -16.01 8.60 -42.07
C SER A 78 -15.46 7.20 -41.80
N ALA A 79 -14.51 6.74 -42.63
CA ALA A 79 -13.94 5.42 -42.49
C ALA A 79 -13.23 5.30 -41.13
N ALA A 80 -13.46 4.18 -40.43
CA ALA A 80 -12.73 3.89 -39.20
C ALA A 80 -11.24 3.82 -39.51
N ALA A 81 -10.44 4.70 -38.89
CA ALA A 81 -9.00 4.67 -39.03
C ALA A 81 -8.46 3.30 -38.54
N PRO A 82 -7.44 2.73 -39.21
CA PRO A 82 -6.84 1.49 -38.76
C PRO A 82 -6.28 1.67 -37.35
N VAL A 83 -6.56 0.71 -36.47
CA VAL A 83 -5.95 0.66 -35.14
C VAL A 83 -4.48 0.30 -35.32
N THR A 84 -3.62 1.31 -35.42
CA THR A 84 -2.18 1.12 -35.41
C THR A 84 -1.81 0.41 -34.11
N PRO A 85 -1.07 -0.72 -34.14
CA PRO A 85 -0.55 -1.30 -32.91
C PRO A 85 0.29 -0.24 -32.19
N PRO A 86 0.24 -0.16 -30.84
CA PRO A 86 1.04 0.82 -30.13
C PRO A 86 2.51 0.60 -30.47
N THR A 87 3.12 1.60 -31.11
CA THR A 87 4.57 1.66 -31.28
C THR A 87 5.21 1.39 -29.93
N ALA A 88 6.28 0.59 -29.90
CA ALA A 88 6.98 0.29 -28.65
C ALA A 88 7.63 1.57 -28.09
N SER A 89 6.85 2.34 -27.33
CA SER A 89 7.31 3.56 -26.67
C SER A 89 8.51 3.21 -25.81
N GLY A 90 9.61 3.96 -26.04
CA GLY A 90 10.86 3.77 -25.32
C GLY A 90 10.60 3.76 -23.82
N ILE A 91 11.15 2.76 -23.14
CA ILE A 91 10.85 2.50 -21.74
C ILE A 91 11.39 3.65 -20.91
N GLY A 92 10.48 4.34 -20.24
CA GLY A 92 10.77 5.51 -19.44
C GLY A 92 11.65 5.23 -18.22
N HIS A 93 12.08 6.31 -17.59
CA HIS A 93 12.79 6.27 -16.33
C HIS A 93 11.96 7.05 -15.29
N GLY A 94 11.84 6.50 -14.09
CA GLY A 94 11.23 7.18 -12.96
C GLY A 94 12.29 7.89 -12.12
N LEU A 95 11.88 8.95 -11.43
CA LEU A 95 12.63 9.55 -10.34
C LEU A 95 12.63 8.60 -9.14
N THR A 96 13.80 8.43 -8.51
CA THR A 96 13.90 7.63 -7.28
C THR A 96 14.72 8.32 -6.20
N PHE A 97 14.21 8.29 -4.97
CA PHE A 97 14.97 8.75 -3.79
C PHE A 97 15.45 7.56 -2.99
N ALA A 98 16.56 7.74 -2.27
CA ALA A 98 17.08 6.79 -1.30
C ALA A 98 17.10 7.41 0.09
N VAL A 99 17.28 6.60 1.14
CA VAL A 99 17.53 7.14 2.49
C VAL A 99 18.87 7.87 2.47
N VAL A 100 18.84 9.15 2.79
CA VAL A 100 20.06 9.93 3.07
C VAL A 100 20.52 9.50 4.46
N ALA A 101 21.78 9.12 4.60
CA ALA A 101 22.33 8.68 5.88
C ALA A 101 22.02 9.72 6.97
N ASP A 102 21.29 9.28 8.00
CA ASP A 102 20.90 10.13 9.11
C ASP A 102 22.19 10.68 9.76
N ASP A 103 22.27 12.00 9.98
CA ASP A 103 23.39 12.54 10.75
C ASP A 103 23.27 12.07 12.21
N ALA A 104 24.39 12.00 12.94
CA ALA A 104 24.39 11.51 14.33
C ALA A 104 23.59 12.41 15.33
N LYS A 105 22.90 13.45 14.84
CA LYS A 105 22.03 14.36 15.59
C LYS A 105 20.56 14.21 15.18
N GLN A 106 20.25 13.40 14.18
CA GLN A 106 18.89 13.16 13.69
C GLN A 106 18.21 12.09 14.57
N PRO A 107 17.02 12.36 15.13
CA PRO A 107 16.27 11.36 15.90
C PRO A 107 15.93 10.14 15.05
N ALA A 108 16.00 8.93 15.63
CA ALA A 108 15.84 7.67 14.91
C ALA A 108 14.45 7.50 14.26
N GLU A 109 13.44 8.21 14.77
CA GLU A 109 12.11 8.28 14.18
C GLU A 109 12.02 9.18 12.94
N VAL A 110 13.00 10.03 12.63
CA VAL A 110 12.97 10.94 11.47
C VAL A 110 13.73 10.34 10.30
N ALA A 111 13.05 10.03 9.20
CA ALA A 111 13.69 9.68 7.93
C ALA A 111 13.87 10.91 7.04
N ARG A 112 15.05 11.01 6.42
CA ARG A 112 15.30 11.85 5.25
C ARG A 112 15.46 10.96 4.01
N LEU A 113 14.65 11.20 2.98
CA LEU A 113 14.83 10.60 1.66
C LEU A 113 15.12 11.68 0.63
N GLY A 114 16.06 11.41 -0.26
CA GLY A 114 16.46 12.35 -1.30
C GLY A 114 17.36 11.69 -2.32
N CYS A 115 17.82 12.49 -3.26
CA CYS A 115 18.73 12.01 -4.30
C CYS A 115 20.07 11.56 -3.75
N ALA A 116 20.64 12.32 -2.80
CA ALA A 116 21.92 12.05 -2.17
C ALA A 116 21.93 10.83 -1.20
N GLY A 117 20.86 10.03 -1.19
CA GLY A 117 20.80 8.81 -0.39
C GLY A 117 21.54 7.64 -1.01
N GLU A 118 21.79 6.61 -0.20
CA GLU A 118 22.48 5.40 -0.66
C GLU A 118 21.50 4.26 -1.01
N PRO A 119 21.63 3.61 -2.18
CA PRO A 119 22.77 3.71 -3.10
C PRO A 119 22.66 4.91 -4.04
N ARG A 120 23.74 5.68 -4.21
CA ARG A 120 23.80 6.78 -5.19
C ARG A 120 23.61 6.36 -6.64
N ALA A 121 23.96 5.12 -6.97
CA ALA A 121 23.93 4.61 -8.34
C ALA A 121 22.49 4.57 -8.90
N THR A 122 22.35 5.01 -10.15
CA THR A 122 21.13 5.00 -10.96
C THR A 122 21.47 4.66 -12.41
N ASP A 123 20.47 4.37 -13.24
CA ASP A 123 20.67 4.08 -14.66
C ASP A 123 21.03 5.34 -15.47
N ARG A 124 20.56 6.52 -15.03
CA ARG A 124 20.78 7.85 -15.65
C ARG A 124 21.10 8.93 -14.61
N PRO A 125 22.30 8.92 -13.97
CA PRO A 125 22.73 10.00 -13.07
C PRO A 125 22.98 11.30 -13.84
N LEU A 126 22.75 12.46 -13.20
CA LEU A 126 23.20 13.75 -13.73
C LEU A 126 24.72 13.91 -13.49
N LYS A 127 25.36 14.70 -14.35
CA LYS A 127 26.78 15.07 -14.19
C LYS A 127 26.98 15.88 -12.90
N ASN A 128 28.22 15.88 -12.38
CA ASN A 128 28.66 16.66 -11.22
C ASN A 128 27.92 16.28 -9.92
N ASP A 129 28.02 15.01 -9.50
CA ASP A 129 27.52 14.49 -8.22
C ASP A 129 26.02 14.76 -7.94
N HIS A 130 25.19 14.79 -8.98
CA HIS A 130 23.73 14.88 -8.87
C HIS A 130 23.07 13.49 -9.13
N PRO A 131 22.81 12.68 -8.09
CA PRO A 131 22.38 11.27 -8.21
C PRO A 131 20.90 11.04 -8.62
N CYS A 132 20.17 12.06 -9.07
CA CYS A 132 18.87 11.93 -9.72
C CYS A 132 18.83 12.79 -10.99
N ASN A 133 17.90 12.47 -11.90
CA ASN A 133 17.55 13.30 -13.04
C ASN A 133 16.06 13.68 -12.94
N HIS A 134 15.79 14.89 -12.45
CA HIS A 134 14.42 15.39 -12.25
C HIS A 134 13.67 15.68 -13.56
N GLN A 135 14.37 15.76 -14.70
CA GLN A 135 13.77 16.11 -15.99
C GLN A 135 13.33 14.89 -16.79
N GLN A 136 14.02 13.74 -16.65
CA GLN A 136 13.77 12.54 -17.47
C GLN A 136 13.63 11.25 -16.64
N GLY A 137 13.84 11.32 -15.32
CA GLY A 137 13.96 10.15 -14.44
C GLY A 137 15.37 9.56 -14.45
N ASP A 138 15.71 8.86 -13.36
CA ASP A 138 17.05 8.29 -13.12
C ASP A 138 17.09 6.77 -13.20
N THR A 139 15.97 6.09 -12.96
CA THR A 139 15.93 4.62 -12.83
C THR A 139 14.93 4.03 -13.80
N SER A 140 15.35 3.00 -14.55
CA SER A 140 14.54 2.34 -15.58
C SER A 140 13.26 1.78 -14.98
N CYS A 141 12.13 2.04 -15.63
CA CYS A 141 10.83 1.55 -15.17
C CYS A 141 10.67 0.02 -15.25
N ARG A 142 11.67 -0.72 -15.76
CA ARG A 142 11.74 -2.19 -15.61
C ARG A 142 12.14 -2.64 -14.19
N VAL A 143 12.81 -1.78 -13.41
CA VAL A 143 13.30 -2.13 -12.07
C VAL A 143 12.11 -2.31 -11.13
N VAL A 144 12.23 -3.26 -10.20
CA VAL A 144 11.25 -3.55 -9.16
C VAL A 144 11.71 -2.85 -7.88
N LEU A 145 11.07 -1.72 -7.54
CA LEU A 145 11.37 -0.93 -6.34
C LEU A 145 10.09 -0.65 -5.54
N PRO A 146 10.17 -0.52 -4.22
CA PRO A 146 9.05 -0.02 -3.41
C PRO A 146 8.65 1.41 -3.81
N VAL A 147 7.38 1.75 -3.66
CA VAL A 147 6.90 3.14 -3.78
C VAL A 147 7.13 3.83 -2.43
N LEU A 148 7.67 5.05 -2.44
CA LEU A 148 7.66 5.88 -1.24
C LEU A 148 6.25 6.43 -1.03
N CYS A 149 5.63 6.07 0.08
CA CYS A 149 4.35 6.59 0.48
C CYS A 149 4.49 7.61 1.60
N ILE A 150 3.60 8.59 1.60
CA ILE A 150 3.40 9.57 2.66
C ILE A 150 1.94 9.50 3.13
N GLN A 151 1.72 9.56 4.44
CA GLN A 151 0.45 9.98 5.03
C GLN A 151 0.63 11.44 5.45
N PRO A 152 0.07 12.40 4.69
CA PRO A 152 0.13 13.81 5.06
C PRO A 152 -0.54 14.04 6.41
N GLY A 153 0.04 14.94 7.22
CA GLY A 153 -0.46 15.20 8.55
C GLY A 153 0.15 16.46 9.15
N THR A 154 -0.08 16.62 10.45
CA THR A 154 0.43 17.74 11.26
C THR A 154 1.43 17.24 12.30
N ALA A 155 2.26 16.24 11.94
CA ALA A 155 3.26 15.70 12.84
C ALA A 155 4.19 16.84 13.31
N ALA A 156 4.30 16.98 14.63
CA ALA A 156 5.20 17.96 15.22
C ALA A 156 6.65 17.60 14.86
N LYS A 157 7.44 18.61 14.51
CA LYS A 157 8.89 18.53 14.41
C LYS A 157 9.46 17.91 15.69
N PRO A 158 10.19 16.77 15.64
CA PRO A 158 10.76 16.17 16.84
C PRO A 158 11.74 17.09 17.55
N ALA A 159 11.65 17.14 18.88
CA ALA A 159 12.51 17.97 19.70
C ALA A 159 13.99 17.58 19.55
N GLY A 160 14.89 18.57 19.58
CA GLY A 160 16.33 18.36 19.43
C GLY A 160 16.82 18.17 17.98
N SER A 161 15.92 18.07 16.98
CA SER A 161 16.31 18.06 15.57
C SER A 161 16.86 19.43 15.12
N ALA A 162 17.99 19.42 14.41
CA ALA A 162 18.58 20.64 13.86
C ALA A 162 17.71 21.20 12.72
N GLU A 163 17.70 22.53 12.54
CA GLU A 163 16.96 23.15 11.41
C GLU A 163 17.42 22.61 10.06
N ALA A 164 18.74 22.51 9.85
CA ALA A 164 19.30 21.93 8.63
C ALA A 164 18.91 20.46 8.43
N SER A 165 18.86 19.64 9.50
CA SER A 165 18.49 18.22 9.39
C SER A 165 16.99 18.01 9.15
N LEU A 166 16.16 19.05 9.27
CA LEU A 166 14.74 19.07 8.87
C LEU A 166 14.43 19.90 7.60
N ALA A 167 15.43 20.35 6.85
CA ALA A 167 15.20 20.89 5.51
C ALA A 167 14.48 19.83 4.65
N GLY A 168 13.22 20.09 4.30
CA GLY A 168 12.30 19.14 3.65
C GLY A 168 11.22 18.51 4.56
N TRP A 169 10.99 19.06 5.76
CA TRP A 169 9.93 18.56 6.67
C TRP A 169 8.53 18.65 6.06
N SER A 170 7.96 17.47 5.80
CA SER A 170 6.64 17.28 5.21
C SER A 170 5.48 17.33 6.22
N GLY A 171 5.76 17.25 7.53
CA GLY A 171 4.75 17.06 8.57
C GLY A 171 4.03 15.69 8.51
N GLY A 172 4.43 14.80 7.61
CA GLY A 172 3.82 13.48 7.41
C GLY A 172 4.59 12.31 8.01
N MET A 173 3.97 11.14 7.94
CA MET A 173 4.64 9.86 8.14
C MET A 173 5.05 9.28 6.79
N LEU A 174 6.20 8.59 6.75
CA LEU A 174 6.79 7.96 5.57
C LEU A 174 6.88 6.45 5.76
N ALA A 175 6.50 5.71 4.72
CA ALA A 175 6.54 4.25 4.68
C ALA A 175 6.71 3.75 3.24
N PRO A 176 7.33 2.59 2.99
CA PRO A 176 7.38 1.97 1.69
C PRO A 176 6.23 0.98 1.46
N THR A 177 5.82 0.79 0.20
CA THR A 177 5.07 -0.40 -0.24
C THR A 177 5.97 -1.63 -0.34
N GLN A 178 5.39 -2.78 -0.66
CA GLN A 178 6.09 -3.88 -1.30
C GLN A 178 6.71 -3.44 -2.64
N PRO A 179 7.85 -4.04 -3.05
CA PRO A 179 8.50 -3.69 -4.32
C PRO A 179 7.63 -3.96 -5.55
N VAL A 180 7.62 -3.02 -6.49
CA VAL A 180 6.81 -3.07 -7.71
C VAL A 180 7.58 -2.58 -8.93
N MET A 181 7.34 -3.21 -10.09
CA MET A 181 7.91 -2.77 -11.36
C MET A 181 7.39 -1.37 -11.72
N GLY A 182 8.30 -0.41 -11.93
CA GLY A 182 7.91 0.99 -12.23
C GLY A 182 6.94 1.13 -13.40
N ALA A 183 7.06 0.29 -14.43
CA ALA A 183 6.25 0.30 -15.65
C ALA A 183 4.77 -0.04 -15.42
N ILE A 184 4.39 -0.61 -14.27
CA ILE A 184 2.97 -0.83 -13.92
C ILE A 184 2.38 0.33 -13.10
N LEU A 185 3.20 1.33 -12.74
CA LEU A 185 2.74 2.62 -12.23
C LEU A 185 2.37 3.50 -13.43
N THR A 186 1.13 3.35 -13.93
CA THR A 186 0.63 4.07 -15.11
C THR A 186 -0.01 5.42 -14.79
N SER A 187 -0.08 5.81 -13.51
CA SER A 187 -0.49 7.15 -13.07
C SER A 187 -0.17 7.39 -11.59
N ALA A 188 -0.13 8.67 -11.21
CA ALA A 188 -0.13 9.14 -9.82
C ALA A 188 -1.23 8.49 -8.96
N ALA A 189 -2.44 8.37 -9.52
CA ALA A 189 -3.59 7.77 -8.85
C ALA A 189 -3.39 6.27 -8.60
N LEU A 190 -2.87 5.52 -9.59
CA LEU A 190 -2.59 4.08 -9.43
C LEU A 190 -1.44 3.83 -8.44
N ALA A 191 -0.41 4.67 -8.43
CA ALA A 191 0.67 4.56 -7.45
C ALA A 191 0.19 4.92 -6.04
N SER A 192 -0.66 5.94 -5.89
CA SER A 192 -1.27 6.29 -4.60
C SER A 192 -2.25 5.22 -4.10
N ALA A 193 -3.02 4.59 -4.98
CA ALA A 193 -3.89 3.48 -4.63
C ALA A 193 -3.13 2.25 -4.08
N ARG A 194 -1.84 2.07 -4.43
CA ARG A 194 -0.98 1.05 -3.80
C ARG A 194 -0.65 1.42 -2.36
N CYS A 195 -0.31 2.70 -2.12
CA CYS A 195 -0.09 3.21 -0.77
C CYS A 195 -1.36 3.03 0.10
N GLU A 196 -2.54 3.39 -0.40
CA GLU A 196 -3.80 3.18 0.35
C GLU A 196 -4.11 1.71 0.62
N MET A 197 -3.87 0.83 -0.37
CA MET A 197 -4.14 -0.60 -0.26
C MET A 197 -3.24 -1.31 0.75
N GLU A 198 -1.97 -0.90 0.86
CA GLU A 198 -0.98 -1.57 1.72
C GLU A 198 -0.85 -0.94 3.12
N LEU A 199 -1.07 0.38 3.24
CA LEU A 199 -0.83 1.15 4.46
C LEU A 199 -2.12 1.74 5.08
N GLY A 200 -3.22 1.75 4.32
CA GLY A 200 -4.54 2.21 4.76
C GLY A 200 -4.93 3.60 4.23
N SER A 201 -6.15 4.03 4.58
CA SER A 201 -6.72 5.31 4.12
C SER A 201 -5.84 6.51 4.48
N GLY A 202 -5.69 7.45 3.53
CA GLY A 202 -4.91 8.69 3.70
C GLY A 202 -3.44 8.59 3.32
N TRP A 203 -2.93 7.39 3.01
CA TRP A 203 -1.61 7.21 2.42
C TRP A 203 -1.65 7.44 0.90
N ARG A 204 -0.67 8.15 0.35
CA ARG A 204 -0.50 8.34 -1.10
C ARG A 204 0.96 8.23 -1.51
N MET A 205 1.23 8.19 -2.81
CA MET A 205 2.60 8.31 -3.30
C MET A 205 3.17 9.67 -2.86
N ALA A 206 4.41 9.67 -2.38
CA ALA A 206 5.12 10.89 -2.03
C ALA A 206 5.53 11.63 -3.31
N ASP A 207 5.35 12.95 -3.33
CA ASP A 207 5.80 13.85 -4.39
C ASP A 207 7.00 14.65 -3.90
N MET A 208 7.95 15.01 -4.77
CA MET A 208 9.08 15.88 -4.43
C MET A 208 8.63 17.14 -3.66
N LYS A 209 7.47 17.72 -4.00
CA LYS A 209 6.94 18.92 -3.35
C LYS A 209 6.55 18.74 -1.88
N ASP A 210 6.35 17.49 -1.41
CA ASP A 210 6.21 17.19 0.01
C ASP A 210 7.48 17.57 0.80
N GLY A 211 8.61 17.67 0.10
CA GLY A 211 9.90 18.17 0.58
C GLY A 211 10.10 19.68 0.49
N LEU A 212 9.05 20.47 0.22
CA LEU A 212 9.09 21.95 0.17
C LEU A 212 10.27 22.50 -0.66
N ASP A 213 10.45 21.97 -1.87
CA ASP A 213 11.51 22.30 -2.84
C ASP A 213 12.96 22.10 -2.34
N SER A 214 13.19 21.49 -1.18
CA SER A 214 14.52 21.24 -0.61
C SER A 214 15.34 20.13 -1.29
N GLY A 215 14.76 19.43 -2.27
CA GLY A 215 15.36 18.25 -2.90
C GLY A 215 15.42 17.00 -2.00
N SER A 216 14.72 17.00 -0.86
CA SER A 216 14.55 15.85 0.03
C SER A 216 13.18 15.89 0.71
N ILE A 217 12.59 14.72 0.97
CA ILE A 217 11.38 14.57 1.78
C ILE A 217 11.79 14.07 3.16
N VAL A 218 11.41 14.80 4.20
CA VAL A 218 11.69 14.47 5.60
C VAL A 218 10.38 14.27 6.35
N GLY A 219 10.29 13.21 7.15
CA GLY A 219 9.08 12.85 7.88
C GLY A 219 9.33 11.75 8.90
N LEU A 220 8.28 11.34 9.62
CA LEU A 220 8.39 10.29 10.63
C LEU A 220 8.35 8.89 10.00
N ARG A 221 9.25 8.00 10.41
CA ARG A 221 9.18 6.56 10.13
C ARG A 221 7.94 5.98 10.82
N THR A 222 7.20 5.11 10.13
CA THR A 222 6.18 4.28 10.80
C THR A 222 6.83 3.16 11.61
N THR A 223 6.12 2.63 12.61
CA THR A 223 6.57 1.48 13.43
C THR A 223 6.40 0.13 12.72
N ASN A 224 5.56 0.09 11.68
CA ASN A 224 5.07 -1.17 11.10
C ASN A 224 5.79 -1.55 9.81
N THR A 225 6.62 -0.66 9.26
CA THR A 225 7.41 -0.87 8.05
C THR A 225 8.80 -0.27 8.24
N THR A 226 9.78 -0.72 7.46
CA THR A 226 11.15 -0.22 7.55
C THR A 226 11.59 0.38 6.23
N LEU A 227 11.96 1.66 6.25
CA LEU A 227 12.70 2.28 5.16
C LEU A 227 14.13 1.73 5.20
N GLY A 228 14.39 0.73 4.37
CA GLY A 228 15.68 0.05 4.27
C GLY A 228 16.79 0.98 3.78
N GLN A 229 17.92 0.93 4.48
CA GLN A 229 19.20 1.46 4.02
C GLN A 229 19.64 0.66 2.79
N GLY A 230 20.18 1.32 1.76
CA GLY A 230 20.55 0.64 0.52
C GLY A 230 19.38 0.37 -0.45
N THR A 231 18.21 0.98 -0.23
CA THR A 231 17.04 0.86 -1.10
C THR A 231 16.70 2.21 -1.74
N ARG A 232 16.42 2.23 -3.05
CA ARG A 232 15.78 3.35 -3.74
C ARG A 232 14.27 3.12 -3.82
N TYR A 233 13.50 4.21 -3.80
CA TYR A 233 12.03 4.22 -3.78
C TYR A 233 11.50 5.05 -4.94
N TRP A 234 10.43 4.60 -5.59
CA TRP A 234 9.72 5.43 -6.57
C TRP A 234 9.11 6.65 -5.90
N VAL A 235 9.41 7.84 -6.42
CA VAL A 235 8.89 9.14 -5.96
C VAL A 235 8.22 9.86 -7.13
N GLN A 236 7.12 10.55 -6.86
CA GLN A 236 6.42 11.33 -7.87
C GLN A 236 7.11 12.69 -8.06
N ILE A 237 7.08 13.21 -9.28
CA ILE A 237 7.39 14.60 -9.58
C ILE A 237 6.32 15.21 -10.49
N GLN A 238 5.43 15.99 -9.88
CA GLN A 238 4.37 16.68 -10.59
C GLN A 238 4.91 17.78 -11.53
N GLY A 239 4.56 17.68 -12.82
CA GLY A 239 4.89 18.68 -13.83
C GLY A 239 6.19 18.43 -14.60
N GLN A 240 6.90 17.33 -14.33
CA GLN A 240 8.09 16.90 -15.08
C GLN A 240 7.86 15.52 -15.73
N PRO A 241 8.48 15.22 -16.89
CA PRO A 241 8.40 13.91 -17.55
C PRO A 241 9.42 12.92 -16.96
N ALA A 242 9.40 12.77 -15.63
CA ALA A 242 10.31 11.94 -14.85
C ALA A 242 9.58 10.93 -13.94
N ASN A 243 8.36 10.53 -14.33
CA ASN A 243 7.60 9.44 -13.70
C ASN A 243 7.45 8.31 -14.71
N CYS A 244 7.27 7.06 -14.26
CA CYS A 244 7.17 5.92 -15.19
C CYS A 244 6.00 5.96 -16.19
N TRP A 245 4.99 6.78 -15.92
CA TRP A 245 3.84 7.00 -16.79
C TRP A 245 3.97 8.18 -17.77
N ASN A 246 5.02 9.01 -17.66
CA ASN A 246 5.18 10.21 -18.50
C ASN A 246 6.61 10.51 -18.97
N SER A 247 7.54 9.56 -18.85
CA SER A 247 8.98 9.69 -19.18
C SER A 247 9.39 8.99 -20.48
N THR A 248 8.46 8.76 -21.40
CA THR A 248 8.71 7.96 -22.62
C THR A 248 9.70 8.64 -23.57
N GLY A 249 10.85 7.99 -23.79
CA GLY A 249 11.70 8.19 -24.97
C GLY A 249 12.48 9.51 -25.04
N SER A 250 13.55 9.60 -24.25
CA SER A 250 14.73 10.46 -24.53
C SER A 250 15.99 9.62 -24.62
#